data_AF-A0A538L7F8-F1
#
_entry.id   AF-A0A538L7F8-F1
#
_cell.length_a   1.000
_cell.length_b   1.000
_cell.length_c   1.000
_cell.angle_alpha   90.00
_cell.angle_beta   90.00
_cell.angle_gamma   90.00
#
_symmetry.space_group_name_H-M   'P 1'
#
loop_
_entity.id
_entity.type
_entity.pdbx_description
1 polymer ?
#
loop_
_entity_poly.entity_id
_entity_poly.type
_entity_poly.pdbx_seq_one_letter_code
_entity_poly.pdbx_strand_id
1 'polypeptide(L)'
;MADELTPALVRSRPLLRDATPVIANGVRPLVRAAIPLLRKLGPELARVDTTTPGLVDAGHALNHVVNELAYNPPGKEEGYLFWLPWFVHNSNSVVSIEDAHGAAFRGLVLFGCSSVPSVLAANPALLPFFQLPLCPKHPSPPRAQPGTPDQIRRTIERWARGLTAHRKGGQARAKGVHR
;
A
#
# COMPACT_ATOMS: atom_id res chain seq x y z
N MET A 1 -0.99 51.76 42.01
CA MET A 1 0.13 51.03 41.37
C MET A 1 1.46 51.77 41.51
N ALA A 2 1.55 53.10 41.35
CA ALA A 2 2.82 53.83 41.49
C ALA A 2 3.45 53.74 42.91
N ASP A 3 2.64 53.70 43.97
CA ASP A 3 3.15 53.66 45.36
C ASP A 3 3.85 52.35 45.74
N GLU A 4 3.51 51.21 45.14
CA GLU A 4 4.14 49.91 45.46
C GLU A 4 5.51 49.72 44.77
N LEU A 5 5.75 50.41 43.66
CA LEU A 5 7.03 50.37 42.95
C LEU A 5 8.13 51.14 43.72
N THR A 6 7.75 52.16 44.48
CA THR A 6 8.70 53.00 45.22
C THR A 6 9.54 52.23 46.23
N PRO A 7 8.98 51.45 47.18
CA PRO A 7 9.79 50.66 48.10
C PRO A 7 10.60 49.57 47.40
N ALA A 8 10.09 48.97 46.32
CA ALA A 8 10.82 47.98 45.53
C ALA A 8 12.06 48.57 44.82
N LEU A 9 11.95 49.78 44.27
CA LEU A 9 13.07 50.50 43.63
C LEU A 9 14.11 50.99 44.64
N VAL A 10 13.67 51.41 45.84
CA VAL A 10 14.59 51.74 46.94
C VAL A 10 15.37 50.51 47.39
N ARG A 11 14.73 49.33 47.41
CA ARG A 11 15.37 48.07 47.80
C ARG A 11 16.33 47.52 46.74
N SER A 12 16.09 47.79 45.46
CA SER A 12 16.98 47.37 44.36
C SER A 12 18.14 48.35 44.08
N ARG A 13 18.11 49.54 44.69
CA ARG A 13 19.13 50.59 44.52
C ARG A 13 20.59 50.14 44.75
N PRO A 14 20.93 49.33 45.77
CA PRO A 14 22.29 48.84 45.97
C PRO A 14 22.73 47.92 44.83
N LEU A 15 21.85 46.97 44.45
CA LEU A 15 22.08 46.06 43.34
C LEU A 15 22.32 46.82 42.02
N LEU A 16 21.51 47.84 41.75
CA LEU A 16 21.68 48.67 40.56
C LEU A 16 23.00 49.45 40.60
N ARG A 17 23.41 49.94 41.77
CA ARG A 17 24.68 50.65 41.94
C ARG A 17 25.87 49.74 41.63
N ASP A 18 25.81 48.49 42.03
CA ASP A 18 26.87 47.50 41.82
C ASP A 18 26.85 46.91 40.39
N ALA A 19 25.66 46.71 39.81
CA ALA A 19 25.49 46.17 38.46
C ALA A 19 25.76 47.20 37.36
N THR A 20 25.53 48.49 37.62
CA THR A 20 25.74 49.57 36.64
C THR A 20 27.14 49.56 36.00
N PRO A 21 28.26 49.50 36.77
CA PRO A 21 29.59 49.45 36.16
C PRO A 21 29.84 48.15 35.37
N VAL A 22 29.29 47.02 35.81
CA VAL A 22 29.40 45.73 35.08
C VAL A 22 28.68 45.80 33.73
N ILE A 23 27.48 46.38 33.70
CA ILE A 23 26.72 46.58 32.46
C ILE A 23 27.44 47.60 31.57
N ALA A 24 27.91 48.71 32.13
CA ALA A 24 28.54 49.79 31.37
C ALA A 24 29.88 49.37 30.74
N ASN A 25 30.70 48.62 31.47
CA ASN A 25 32.08 48.31 31.09
C ASN A 25 32.27 46.88 30.55
N GLY A 26 31.35 45.96 30.84
CA GLY A 26 31.39 44.59 30.34
C GLY A 26 30.34 44.33 29.27
N VAL A 27 29.07 44.37 29.66
CA VAL A 27 27.96 43.93 28.79
C VAL A 27 27.76 44.87 27.61
N ARG A 28 27.73 46.19 27.84
CA ARG A 28 27.47 47.19 26.81
C ARG A 28 28.53 47.19 25.70
N PRO A 29 29.84 47.18 25.97
CA PRO A 29 30.84 47.09 24.90
C PRO A 29 30.80 45.75 24.16
N LEU A 30 30.57 44.62 24.86
CA LEU A 30 30.38 43.33 24.22
C LEU A 30 29.20 43.34 23.24
N VAL A 31 28.03 43.81 23.68
CA VAL A 31 26.83 43.91 22.85
C VAL A 31 27.06 44.85 21.67
N ARG A 32 27.73 45.99 21.89
CA ARG A 32 28.10 46.92 20.79
C ARG A 32 29.03 46.28 19.76
N ALA A 33 29.95 45.43 20.19
CA ALA A 33 30.84 44.69 19.29
C ALA A 33 30.10 43.56 18.55
N ALA A 34 29.14 42.89 19.20
CA ALA A 34 28.38 41.78 18.63
C ALA A 34 27.24 42.20 17.69
N ILE A 35 26.58 43.33 17.94
CA ILE A 35 25.44 43.81 17.13
C ILE A 35 25.77 43.92 15.62
N PRO A 36 26.91 44.50 15.19
CA PRO A 36 27.26 44.56 13.77
C PRO A 36 27.41 43.18 13.12
N LEU A 37 27.96 42.21 13.85
CA LEU A 37 28.10 40.83 13.40
C LEU A 37 26.71 40.19 13.23
N LEU A 38 25.85 40.32 14.24
CA LEU A 38 24.47 39.81 14.20
C LEU A 38 23.64 40.47 13.10
N ARG A 39 23.85 41.76 12.80
CA ARG A 39 23.20 42.46 11.67
C ARG A 39 23.61 41.90 10.31
N LYS A 40 24.83 41.36 10.19
CA LYS A 40 25.31 40.69 8.97
C LYS A 40 24.86 39.24 8.88
N LEU A 41 24.85 38.51 10.00
CA LEU A 41 24.39 37.11 10.05
C LEU A 41 22.87 36.98 9.96
N GLY A 42 22.11 37.92 10.50
CA GLY A 42 20.65 37.85 10.56
C GLY A 42 19.99 37.56 9.20
N PRO A 43 20.36 38.28 8.12
CA PRO A 43 19.84 37.99 6.78
C PRO A 43 20.23 36.60 6.25
N GLU A 44 21.42 36.10 6.56
CA GLU A 44 21.85 34.76 6.15
C GLU A 44 21.13 33.67 6.93
N LEU A 45 20.93 33.86 8.23
CA LEU A 45 20.13 32.96 9.06
C LEU A 45 18.67 32.95 8.59
N ALA A 46 18.12 34.10 8.19
CA ALA A 46 16.78 34.17 7.62
C ALA A 46 16.68 33.41 6.28
N ARG A 47 17.70 33.49 5.43
CA ARG A 47 17.76 32.69 4.19
C ARG A 47 17.81 31.20 4.47
N VAL A 48 18.66 30.77 5.41
CA VAL A 48 18.74 29.36 5.82
C VAL A 48 17.41 28.89 6.39
N ASP A 49 16.74 29.72 7.19
CA ASP A 49 15.41 29.45 7.75
C ASP A 49 14.35 29.27 6.66
N THR A 50 14.46 29.96 5.51
CA THR A 50 13.54 29.72 4.38
C THR A 50 13.76 28.38 3.65
N THR A 51 15.00 27.87 3.61
CA THR A 51 15.32 26.62 2.90
C THR A 51 15.22 25.37 3.77
N THR A 52 15.39 25.53 5.08
CA THR A 52 15.41 24.40 6.03
C THR A 52 14.08 23.62 6.07
N PRO A 53 12.89 24.26 6.07
CA PRO A 53 11.61 23.54 6.10
C PRO A 53 11.45 22.56 4.94
N GLY A 54 11.79 22.96 3.71
CA GLY A 54 11.67 22.08 2.55
C GLY A 54 12.57 20.83 2.63
N LEU A 55 13.77 20.98 3.20
CA LEU A 55 14.67 19.84 3.44
C LEU A 55 14.14 18.92 4.54
N VAL A 56 13.60 19.50 5.62
CA VAL A 56 12.97 18.75 6.72
C VAL A 56 11.75 17.98 6.21
N ASP A 57 10.89 18.61 5.41
CA ASP A 57 9.73 17.97 4.79
C ASP A 57 10.13 16.84 3.85
N ALA A 58 11.17 17.03 3.02
CA ALA A 58 11.71 15.97 2.17
C ALA A 58 12.27 14.81 3.02
N GLY A 59 12.94 15.11 4.13
CA GLY A 59 13.41 14.10 5.09
C GLY A 59 12.25 13.32 5.73
N HIS A 60 11.17 14.01 6.11
CA HIS A 60 9.96 13.37 6.63
C HIS A 60 9.28 12.49 5.59
N ALA A 61 9.14 12.97 4.35
CA ALA A 61 8.57 12.21 3.25
C ALA A 61 9.39 10.95 2.96
N LEU A 62 10.72 11.08 2.88
CA LEU A 62 11.62 9.94 2.69
C LEU A 62 11.49 8.94 3.84
N ASN A 63 11.51 9.42 5.09
CA ASN A 63 11.37 8.57 6.27
C ASN A 63 10.02 7.82 6.26
N HIS A 64 8.94 8.49 5.85
CA HIS A 64 7.63 7.86 5.72
C HIS A 64 7.64 6.76 4.64
N VAL A 65 8.18 7.04 3.45
CA VAL A 65 8.28 6.06 2.36
C VAL A 65 9.13 4.85 2.76
N VAL A 66 10.29 5.09 3.37
CA VAL A 66 11.18 4.01 3.81
C VAL A 66 10.53 3.19 4.91
N ASN A 67 9.84 3.83 5.86
CA ASN A 67 9.10 3.12 6.89
C ASN A 67 7.97 2.27 6.30
N GLU A 68 7.18 2.79 5.37
CA GLU A 68 6.11 2.02 4.72
C GLU A 68 6.67 0.81 3.96
N LEU A 69 7.79 1.00 3.26
CA LEU A 69 8.44 -0.08 2.51
C LEU A 69 9.02 -1.14 3.45
N ALA A 70 9.66 -0.70 4.55
CA ALA A 70 10.36 -1.57 5.49
C ALA A 70 9.48 -2.14 6.60
N TYR A 71 8.28 -1.61 6.80
CA TYR A 71 7.37 -2.07 7.82
C TYR A 71 6.97 -3.52 7.54
N ASN A 72 7.19 -4.39 8.53
CA ASN A 72 6.72 -5.76 8.51
C ASN A 72 5.59 -5.93 9.54
N PRO A 73 4.33 -6.12 9.11
CA PRO A 73 3.22 -6.28 10.04
C PRO A 73 3.37 -7.56 10.88
N PRO A 74 2.94 -7.57 12.15
CA PRO A 74 2.89 -8.79 12.93
C PRO A 74 1.80 -9.71 12.38
N GLY A 75 2.10 -11.01 12.26
CA GLY A 75 1.12 -12.00 11.84
C GLY A 75 1.69 -12.98 10.81
N LYS A 76 0.82 -13.43 9.90
CA LYS A 76 1.19 -14.37 8.82
C LYS A 76 1.57 -13.68 7.52
N GLU A 77 1.21 -12.41 7.38
CA GLU A 77 1.50 -11.62 6.19
C GLU A 77 2.86 -10.95 6.36
N GLU A 78 3.62 -10.85 5.27
CA GLU A 78 4.95 -10.25 5.24
C GLU A 78 4.93 -8.91 4.49
N GLY A 79 5.79 -7.98 4.91
CA GLY A 79 5.91 -6.64 4.32
C GLY A 79 6.58 -6.60 2.95
N TYR A 80 6.61 -5.41 2.33
CA TYR A 80 7.12 -5.25 0.95
C TYR A 80 8.59 -5.70 0.79
N LEU A 81 9.47 -5.36 1.73
CA LEU A 81 10.88 -5.75 1.64
C LEU A 81 11.11 -7.26 1.72
N PHE A 82 10.20 -8.03 2.33
CA PHE A 82 10.27 -9.49 2.30
C PHE A 82 10.01 -10.05 0.89
N TRP A 83 9.05 -9.45 0.18
CA TRP A 83 8.67 -9.89 -1.18
C TRP A 83 9.56 -9.33 -2.29
N LEU A 84 10.32 -8.26 -2.03
CA LEU A 84 11.18 -7.63 -3.02
C LEU A 84 12.20 -8.60 -3.68
N PRO A 85 12.94 -9.45 -2.93
CA PRO A 85 13.83 -10.44 -3.54
C PRO A 85 13.08 -11.43 -4.43
N TRP A 86 11.89 -11.86 -4.02
CA TRP A 86 11.03 -12.73 -4.83
C TRP A 86 10.60 -12.04 -6.11
N PHE A 87 10.20 -10.78 -6.04
CA PHE A 87 9.84 -10.00 -7.23
C PHE A 87 11.01 -9.92 -8.22
N VAL A 88 12.22 -9.58 -7.75
CA VAL A 88 13.41 -9.50 -8.61
C VAL A 88 13.76 -10.87 -9.20
N HIS A 89 13.71 -11.94 -8.39
CA HIS A 89 13.94 -13.31 -8.86
C HIS A 89 12.96 -13.74 -9.96
N ASN A 90 11.67 -13.48 -9.79
CA ASN A 90 10.65 -13.79 -10.78
C ASN A 90 10.79 -12.89 -12.02
N SER A 91 11.13 -11.62 -11.85
CA SER A 91 11.35 -10.68 -12.95
C SER A 91 12.48 -11.15 -13.87
N ASN A 92 13.57 -11.67 -13.29
CA ASN A 92 14.65 -12.27 -14.07
C ASN A 92 14.17 -13.44 -14.95
N SER A 93 13.22 -14.23 -14.45
CA SER A 93 12.63 -15.32 -15.23
C SER A 93 11.75 -14.80 -16.38
N VAL A 94 11.03 -13.70 -16.16
CA VAL A 94 10.17 -13.05 -17.16
C VAL A 94 10.99 -12.49 -18.32
N VAL A 95 12.17 -11.92 -18.05
CA VAL A 95 13.03 -11.32 -19.09
C VAL A 95 14.15 -12.23 -19.58
N SER A 96 14.09 -13.52 -19.25
CA SER A 96 15.15 -14.49 -19.54
C SER A 96 15.36 -14.85 -21.02
N ILE A 97 14.52 -14.34 -21.93
CA ILE A 97 14.67 -14.53 -23.37
C ILE A 97 15.43 -13.33 -23.92
N GLU A 98 16.64 -13.55 -24.42
CA GLU A 98 17.48 -12.48 -24.95
C GLU A 98 17.94 -12.81 -26.38
N ASP A 99 17.97 -11.80 -27.25
CA ASP A 99 18.57 -11.87 -28.59
C ASP A 99 19.40 -10.60 -28.88
N ALA A 100 19.81 -10.37 -30.14
CA ALA A 100 20.58 -9.17 -30.51
C ALA A 100 19.84 -7.83 -30.28
N HIS A 101 18.52 -7.86 -30.01
CA HIS A 101 17.70 -6.69 -29.68
C HIS A 101 17.54 -6.50 -28.16
N GLY A 102 18.12 -7.37 -27.33
CA GLY A 102 18.10 -7.29 -25.87
C GLY A 102 17.12 -8.28 -25.23
N ALA A 103 16.72 -7.98 -23.99
CA ALA A 103 15.82 -8.83 -23.22
C ALA A 103 14.35 -8.64 -23.62
N ALA A 104 13.69 -9.75 -23.91
CA ALA A 104 12.28 -9.83 -24.29
C ALA A 104 11.43 -10.30 -23.11
N PHE A 105 10.28 -9.66 -22.93
CA PHE A 105 9.26 -10.10 -21.98
C PHE A 105 8.63 -11.42 -22.45
N ARG A 106 8.84 -12.48 -21.68
CA ARG A 106 8.16 -13.76 -21.87
C ARG A 106 6.75 -13.66 -21.28
N GLY A 107 5.74 -13.83 -22.14
CA GLY A 107 4.34 -13.97 -21.75
C GLY A 107 3.74 -15.27 -22.27
N LEU A 108 2.77 -15.82 -21.53
CA LEU A 108 1.93 -16.92 -21.99
C LEU A 108 0.47 -16.47 -21.91
N VAL A 109 -0.26 -16.63 -23.02
CA VAL A 109 -1.69 -16.36 -23.07
C VAL A 109 -2.42 -17.70 -23.08
N LEU A 110 -3.23 -17.94 -22.05
CA LEU A 110 -4.07 -19.13 -21.95
C LEU A 110 -5.51 -18.76 -22.26
N PHE A 111 -6.11 -19.44 -23.24
CA PHE A 111 -7.52 -19.29 -23.60
C PHE A 111 -8.12 -20.66 -23.87
N GLY A 112 -9.42 -20.79 -23.63
CA GLY A 112 -10.19 -21.96 -24.04
C GLY A 112 -10.80 -21.76 -25.43
N CYS A 113 -11.23 -22.85 -26.07
CA CYS A 113 -11.91 -22.79 -27.36
C CYS A 113 -13.22 -22.00 -27.34
N SER A 114 -13.87 -21.89 -26.18
CA SER A 114 -15.05 -21.05 -25.99
C SER A 114 -14.75 -19.55 -26.03
N SER A 115 -13.52 -19.14 -25.71
CA SER A 115 -13.13 -17.73 -25.63
C SER A 115 -12.34 -17.23 -26.85
N VAL A 116 -11.91 -18.13 -27.74
CA VAL A 116 -11.20 -17.76 -28.99
C VAL A 116 -11.95 -16.70 -29.82
N PRO A 117 -13.28 -16.79 -30.06
CA PRO A 117 -13.98 -15.75 -30.82
C PRO A 117 -13.88 -14.36 -30.17
N SER A 118 -13.95 -14.30 -28.84
CA SER A 118 -13.82 -13.05 -28.08
C SER A 118 -12.40 -12.50 -28.13
N VAL A 119 -11.39 -13.36 -28.08
CA VAL A 119 -9.97 -12.97 -28.20
C VAL A 119 -9.68 -12.43 -29.60
N LEU A 120 -10.23 -13.05 -30.65
CA LEU A 120 -10.06 -12.63 -32.03
C LEU A 120 -10.78 -11.29 -32.32
N ALA A 121 -11.96 -11.10 -31.72
CA ALA A 121 -12.70 -9.83 -31.81
C ALA A 121 -11.96 -8.67 -31.12
N ALA A 122 -11.19 -8.97 -30.06
CA ALA A 122 -10.43 -7.95 -29.33
C ALA A 122 -9.22 -7.43 -30.11
N ASN A 123 -8.58 -8.26 -30.95
CA ASN A 123 -7.47 -7.81 -31.78
C ASN A 123 -7.41 -8.59 -33.11
N PRO A 124 -7.73 -7.96 -34.26
CA PRO A 124 -7.68 -8.60 -35.56
C PRO A 124 -6.26 -8.98 -35.99
N ALA A 125 -5.21 -8.38 -35.40
CA ALA A 125 -3.82 -8.78 -35.66
C ALA A 125 -3.52 -10.22 -35.17
N LEU A 126 -4.42 -10.81 -34.38
CA LEU A 126 -4.28 -12.20 -33.92
C LEU A 126 -4.74 -13.23 -34.95
N LEU A 127 -5.51 -12.82 -35.98
CA LEU A 127 -6.02 -13.70 -37.06
C LEU A 127 -5.00 -14.74 -37.60
N PRO A 128 -3.75 -14.39 -37.95
CA PRO A 128 -2.79 -15.36 -38.49
C PRO A 128 -2.38 -16.45 -37.48
N PHE A 129 -2.45 -16.17 -36.17
CA PHE A 129 -2.08 -17.14 -35.13
C PHE A 129 -3.18 -18.17 -34.85
N PHE A 130 -4.40 -17.93 -35.35
CA PHE A 130 -5.58 -18.78 -35.11
C PHE A 130 -6.06 -19.54 -36.35
N GLN A 131 -5.27 -19.57 -37.43
CA GLN A 131 -5.59 -20.33 -38.66
C GLN A 131 -5.29 -21.84 -38.54
N LEU A 132 -4.69 -22.27 -37.43
CA LEU A 132 -4.48 -23.68 -37.12
C LEU A 132 -5.77 -24.29 -36.54
N PRO A 133 -6.07 -25.58 -36.78
CA PRO A 133 -7.17 -26.29 -36.12
C PRO A 133 -6.84 -26.57 -34.65
N LEU A 134 -6.70 -25.50 -33.86
CA LEU A 134 -6.31 -25.50 -32.45
C LEU A 134 -7.42 -26.05 -31.55
N CYS A 135 -8.65 -26.04 -32.03
CA CYS A 135 -9.83 -26.43 -31.27
C CYS A 135 -10.45 -27.70 -31.83
N PRO A 136 -10.54 -28.78 -31.03
CA PRO A 136 -11.28 -29.96 -31.44
C PRO A 136 -12.76 -29.57 -31.65
N LYS A 137 -13.33 -30.03 -32.76
CA LYS A 137 -14.78 -29.97 -32.96
C LYS A 137 -15.40 -30.92 -31.95
N HIS A 138 -15.90 -30.40 -30.84
CA HIS A 138 -16.68 -31.23 -29.93
C HIS A 138 -17.96 -31.66 -30.65
N PRO A 139 -18.32 -32.96 -30.64
CA PRO A 139 -19.65 -33.36 -31.04
C PRO A 139 -20.63 -32.59 -30.14
N SER A 140 -21.54 -31.86 -30.75
CA SER A 140 -22.62 -31.21 -29.99
C SER A 140 -23.28 -32.31 -29.15
N PRO A 141 -23.46 -32.13 -27.83
CA PRO A 141 -24.21 -33.10 -27.05
C PRO A 141 -25.58 -33.26 -27.74
N PRO A 142 -26.11 -34.48 -27.84
CA PRO A 142 -27.44 -34.68 -28.41
C PRO A 142 -28.39 -33.72 -27.70
N ARG A 143 -29.06 -32.87 -28.48
CA ARG A 143 -30.03 -31.90 -27.95
C ARG A 143 -30.94 -32.68 -27.01
N ALA A 144 -30.92 -32.34 -25.71
CA ALA A 144 -31.74 -33.02 -24.73
C ALA A 144 -33.18 -32.94 -25.21
N GLN A 145 -33.72 -34.08 -25.65
CA GLN A 145 -35.13 -34.14 -26.01
C GLN A 145 -35.89 -33.88 -24.71
N PRO A 146 -36.88 -32.97 -24.70
CA PRO A 146 -37.71 -32.78 -23.53
C PRO A 146 -38.29 -34.16 -23.16
N GLY A 147 -37.95 -34.63 -21.95
CA GLY A 147 -38.42 -35.93 -21.47
C GLY A 147 -39.95 -35.96 -21.53
N THR A 148 -40.53 -37.13 -21.82
CA THR A 148 -41.98 -37.25 -21.80
C THR A 148 -42.52 -36.87 -20.42
N PRO A 149 -43.78 -36.39 -20.30
CA PRO A 149 -44.36 -35.99 -19.02
C PRO A 149 -44.20 -37.05 -17.91
N ASP A 150 -44.29 -38.33 -18.27
CA ASP A 150 -44.06 -39.45 -17.35
C ASP A 150 -42.62 -39.58 -16.87
N GLN A 151 -41.65 -39.27 -17.74
CA GLN A 151 -40.23 -39.25 -17.39
C GLN A 151 -39.91 -38.12 -16.41
N ILE A 152 -40.52 -36.96 -16.62
CA ILE A 152 -40.39 -35.80 -15.72
C ILE A 152 -41.00 -36.15 -14.35
N ARG A 153 -42.23 -36.67 -14.33
CA ARG A 153 -42.91 -37.10 -13.09
C ARG A 153 -42.09 -38.11 -12.30
N ARG A 154 -41.59 -39.17 -12.95
CA ARG A 154 -40.74 -40.18 -12.28
C ARG A 154 -39.46 -39.61 -11.71
N THR A 155 -38.90 -38.57 -12.33
CA THR A 155 -37.68 -37.91 -11.88
C THR A 155 -37.95 -37.06 -10.64
N ILE A 156 -39.04 -36.29 -10.65
CA ILE A 156 -39.51 -35.52 -9.50
C ILE A 156 -39.81 -36.46 -8.30
N GLU A 157 -40.52 -37.57 -8.54
CA GLU A 157 -40.83 -38.54 -7.49
C GLU A 157 -39.57 -39.19 -6.89
N ARG A 158 -38.54 -39.46 -7.72
CA ARG A 158 -37.25 -39.97 -7.24
C ARG A 158 -36.54 -38.94 -6.35
N TRP A 159 -36.54 -37.69 -6.75
CA TRP A 159 -35.95 -36.59 -5.99
C TRP A 159 -36.66 -36.40 -4.64
N ALA A 160 -37.99 -36.43 -4.63
CA ALA A 160 -38.79 -36.36 -3.41
C ALA A 160 -38.54 -37.53 -2.44
N ARG A 161 -38.38 -38.75 -2.97
CA ARG A 161 -37.99 -39.93 -2.18
C ARG A 161 -36.56 -39.82 -1.62
N GLY A 162 -35.62 -39.25 -2.38
CA GLY A 162 -34.25 -39.01 -1.92
C GLY A 162 -34.19 -38.01 -0.76
N LEU A 163 -34.92 -36.89 -0.86
CA LEU A 163 -35.01 -35.88 0.20
C LEU A 163 -35.63 -36.44 1.49
N THR A 164 -36.67 -37.26 1.37
CA THR A 164 -37.33 -37.87 2.54
C THR A 164 -36.44 -38.93 3.21
N ALA A 165 -35.65 -39.70 2.45
CA ALA A 165 -34.67 -40.64 2.98
C ALA A 165 -33.53 -39.93 3.75
N HIS A 166 -33.01 -38.83 3.21
CA HIS A 166 -31.97 -38.03 3.85
C HIS A 166 -32.45 -37.41 5.18
N ARG A 167 -33.71 -36.96 5.24
CA ARG A 167 -34.33 -36.42 6.47
C ARG A 167 -34.48 -37.48 7.57
N LYS A 168 -34.85 -38.71 7.23
CA LYS A 168 -34.97 -39.81 8.21
C LYS A 168 -33.62 -40.26 8.75
N GLY A 169 -32.59 -40.32 7.90
CA GLY A 169 -31.21 -40.62 8.32
C GLY A 169 -30.64 -39.59 9.30
N GLY A 170 -30.94 -38.30 9.10
CA GLY A 170 -30.55 -37.22 10.01
C GLY A 170 -31.19 -37.32 11.40
N GLN A 171 -32.47 -37.70 11.49
CA GLN A 171 -33.17 -37.84 12.78
C GLN A 171 -32.74 -39.08 13.58
N ALA A 172 -32.39 -40.19 12.90
CA ALA A 172 -31.86 -41.38 13.57
C ALA A 172 -30.46 -41.13 14.18
N ARG A 173 -29.61 -40.34 13.49
CA ARG A 173 -28.28 -39.98 13.98
C ARG A 173 -28.33 -39.00 15.17
N ALA A 174 -29.32 -38.11 15.23
CA ALA A 174 -29.50 -37.18 16.35
C ALA A 174 -29.98 -37.86 17.65
N LYS A 175 -30.73 -38.98 17.56
CA LYS A 175 -31.20 -39.73 18.75
C LYS A 175 -30.16 -40.69 19.34
N GLY A 176 -29.08 -41.00 18.62
CA GLY A 176 -28.00 -41.90 19.08
C GLY A 176 -26.86 -41.21 19.85
N VAL A 177 -26.90 -39.89 20.06
CA VAL A 177 -25.81 -39.09 20.65
C VAL A 177 -26.02 -38.82 22.17
N HIS A 178 -27.07 -39.36 22.79
CA HIS A 178 -27.34 -39.22 24.23
C HIS A 178 -27.36 -40.57 24.98
N ARG A 179 -26.32 -41.39 24.79
CA ARG A 179 -25.98 -42.49 25.70
C ARG A 179 -24.48 -42.55 25.94
#